data_AF-A0A7S0MDI0-F1
#
_entry.id   AF-A0A7S0MDI0-F1
#
_cell.length_a   1.000
_cell.length_b   1.000
_cell.length_c   1.000
_cell.angle_alpha   90.00
_cell.angle_beta   90.00
_cell.angle_gamma   90.00
#
_symmetry.space_group_name_H-M   'P 1'
#
loop_
_entity.id
_entity.type
_entity.pdbx_description
1 polymer ?
#
loop_
_entity_poly.entity_id
_entity_poly.type
_entity_poly.pdbx_seq_one_letter_code
_entity_poly.pdbx_strand_id
1 'polypeptide(L)'
;RRVFRTDGGRAVRDGGGIEPDVVLPSDGVSRAHLRSLLAEARAYYRYAGVWQERHAADGERIVRSAADVRERDGERIVRSGDLASLITDADYAHFREWVGARAGGLQSPFDPSLDVLRRALQDTGYGEAVGAVDRLGEGLRAALRRELDTDAPAIKRLLAGAVRERYVPESLGLAMGLNDDPQVLAAMRLAQDPDRYLALVRPPAPFIPTLSVG
;
A
#
# COMPACT_ATOMS: atom_id res chain seq x y z
N ARG A 1 -16.93 21.33 -13.44
CA ARG A 1 -16.34 20.14 -14.09
C ARG A 1 -16.65 20.21 -15.58
N ARG A 2 -15.64 20.33 -16.42
CA ARG A 2 -15.76 20.38 -17.87
C ARG A 2 -15.84 18.96 -18.42
N VAL A 3 -16.63 18.77 -19.47
CA VAL A 3 -16.74 17.51 -20.19
C VAL A 3 -15.98 17.64 -21.51
N PHE A 4 -15.09 16.69 -21.77
CA PHE A 4 -14.39 16.48 -23.02
C PHE A 4 -14.94 15.25 -23.73
N ARG A 5 -14.62 15.08 -25.01
CA ARG A 5 -15.03 13.90 -25.78
C ARG A 5 -13.81 13.28 -26.46
N THR A 6 -13.75 11.96 -26.46
CA THR A 6 -12.80 11.22 -27.29
C THR A 6 -13.21 11.28 -28.76
N ASP A 7 -12.31 10.87 -29.67
CA ASP A 7 -12.64 10.70 -31.10
C ASP A 7 -13.83 9.75 -31.32
N GLY A 8 -13.98 8.75 -30.44
CA GLY A 8 -15.13 7.84 -30.41
C GLY A 8 -16.40 8.44 -29.77
N GLY A 9 -16.43 9.72 -29.43
CA GLY A 9 -17.58 10.44 -28.88
C GLY A 9 -17.87 10.19 -27.39
N ARG A 10 -17.06 9.37 -26.71
CA ARG A 10 -17.19 9.07 -25.28
C ARG A 10 -16.91 10.31 -24.44
N ALA A 11 -17.78 10.59 -23.48
CA ALA A 11 -17.60 11.71 -22.57
C ALA A 11 -16.54 11.39 -21.49
N VAL A 12 -15.63 12.33 -21.25
CA VAL A 12 -14.58 12.28 -20.21
C VAL A 12 -14.67 13.56 -19.39
N ARG A 13 -14.59 13.48 -18.06
CA ARG A 13 -14.75 14.64 -17.18
C ARG A 13 -13.43 15.06 -16.56
N ASP A 14 -13.23 16.37 -16.41
CA ASP A 14 -12.16 16.89 -15.56
C ASP A 14 -12.56 16.91 -14.08
N GLY A 15 -11.56 16.73 -13.22
CA GLY A 15 -11.72 16.72 -11.76
C GLY A 15 -10.38 16.72 -11.02
N GLY A 16 -9.41 17.55 -11.44
CA GLY A 16 -8.03 17.49 -10.94
C GLY A 16 -7.16 16.40 -11.60
N GLY A 17 -7.69 15.76 -12.65
CA GLY A 17 -7.11 14.68 -13.45
C GLY A 17 -8.18 14.09 -14.39
N ILE A 18 -7.86 12.99 -15.08
CA ILE A 18 -8.81 12.15 -15.83
C ILE A 18 -9.43 11.14 -14.86
N GLU A 19 -10.76 11.10 -14.78
CA GLU A 19 -11.48 10.10 -13.98
C GLU A 19 -11.24 8.69 -14.56
N PRO A 20 -10.78 7.71 -13.76
CA PRO A 20 -10.45 6.39 -14.27
C PRO A 20 -11.71 5.59 -14.63
N ASP A 21 -11.68 4.94 -15.79
CA ASP A 21 -12.76 4.06 -16.26
C ASP A 21 -12.88 2.76 -15.42
N VAL A 22 -11.78 2.37 -14.76
CA VAL A 22 -11.73 1.23 -13.82
C VAL A 22 -11.22 1.73 -12.49
N VAL A 23 -12.11 1.72 -11.49
CA VAL A 23 -11.77 2.08 -10.10
C VAL A 23 -11.43 0.80 -9.35
N LEU A 24 -10.22 0.75 -8.78
CA LEU A 24 -9.88 -0.29 -7.82
C LEU A 24 -10.35 0.10 -6.42
N PRO A 25 -10.74 -0.87 -5.58
CA PRO A 25 -11.10 -0.60 -4.20
C PRO A 25 -9.96 0.15 -3.50
N SER A 26 -10.27 1.32 -2.96
CA SER A 26 -9.32 2.00 -2.08
C SER A 26 -9.13 1.17 -0.81
N ASP A 27 -7.89 1.15 -0.35
CA ASP A 27 -7.52 0.64 0.97
C ASP A 27 -8.09 1.49 2.12
N GLY A 28 -8.80 2.59 1.86
CA GLY A 28 -9.46 3.37 2.90
C GLY A 28 -8.47 4.17 3.76
N VAL A 29 -8.97 5.24 4.37
CA VAL A 29 -8.14 6.30 4.96
C VAL A 29 -7.26 5.79 6.11
N SER A 30 -7.77 4.89 6.95
CA SER A 30 -7.04 4.44 8.14
C SER A 30 -5.84 3.55 7.80
N ARG A 31 -5.99 2.62 6.84
CA ARG A 31 -4.86 1.80 6.33
C ARG A 31 -3.80 2.65 5.62
N ALA A 32 -4.21 3.69 4.87
CA ALA A 32 -3.27 4.67 4.34
C ALA A 32 -2.50 5.38 5.45
N HIS A 33 -3.19 5.78 6.52
CA HIS A 33 -2.57 6.44 7.67
C HIS A 33 -1.58 5.54 8.42
N LEU A 34 -1.93 4.28 8.73
CA LEU A 34 -0.99 3.32 9.35
C LEU A 34 0.29 3.17 8.53
N ARG A 35 0.18 3.01 7.21
CA ARG A 35 1.35 2.87 6.34
C ARG A 35 2.20 4.14 6.33
N SER A 36 1.59 5.33 6.39
CA SER A 36 2.31 6.60 6.55
C SER A 36 3.07 6.66 7.88
N LEU A 37 2.44 6.28 9.00
CA LEU A 37 3.12 6.23 10.30
C LEU A 37 4.34 5.30 10.27
N LEU A 38 4.19 4.11 9.69
CA LEU A 38 5.29 3.15 9.52
C LEU A 38 6.39 3.70 8.60
N ALA A 39 6.03 4.41 7.53
CA ALA A 39 6.97 5.02 6.60
C ALA A 39 7.75 6.19 7.23
N GLU A 40 7.06 7.11 7.91
CA GLU A 40 7.65 8.24 8.65
C GLU A 40 8.58 7.74 9.75
N ALA A 41 8.18 6.69 10.46
CA ALA A 41 9.02 6.02 11.41
C ALA A 41 10.22 5.31 10.75
N ARG A 42 10.29 5.19 9.41
CA ARG A 42 11.26 4.37 8.65
C ARG A 42 11.25 2.90 9.08
N ALA A 43 10.09 2.38 9.49
CA ALA A 43 9.94 1.02 10.00
C ALA A 43 10.34 -0.03 8.95
N TYR A 44 9.91 0.13 7.69
CA TYR A 44 10.23 -0.81 6.61
C TYR A 44 11.74 -0.91 6.36
N TYR A 45 12.39 0.24 6.19
CA TYR A 45 13.84 0.31 5.93
C TYR A 45 14.69 -0.25 7.08
N ARG A 46 14.31 0.08 8.33
CA ARG A 46 15.01 -0.46 9.51
C ARG A 46 14.80 -1.96 9.64
N TYR A 47 13.57 -2.42 9.46
CA TYR A 47 13.26 -3.84 9.53
C TYR A 47 13.98 -4.65 8.45
N ALA A 48 14.17 -4.09 7.25
CA ALA A 48 14.94 -4.75 6.20
C ALA A 48 16.37 -5.15 6.66
N GLY A 49 16.95 -4.46 7.66
CA GLY A 49 18.24 -4.85 8.25
C GLY A 49 18.14 -6.01 9.21
N VAL A 50 17.11 -5.98 10.06
CA VAL A 50 16.78 -7.12 10.92
C VAL A 50 16.48 -8.36 10.08
N TRP A 51 15.79 -8.18 8.95
CA TRP A 51 15.51 -9.25 8.00
C TRP A 51 16.81 -9.80 7.37
N GLN A 52 17.72 -8.93 6.92
CA GLN A 52 19.00 -9.31 6.32
C GLN A 52 19.87 -10.18 7.24
N GLU A 53 19.94 -9.85 8.52
CA GLU A 53 20.69 -10.64 9.51
C GLU A 53 20.15 -12.08 9.64
N ARG A 54 18.85 -12.26 9.42
CA ARG A 54 18.16 -13.55 9.53
C ARG A 54 18.12 -14.34 8.20
N HIS A 55 18.34 -13.66 7.08
CA HIS A 55 18.11 -14.17 5.72
C HIS A 55 19.32 -13.95 4.80
N ALA A 56 20.55 -14.10 5.32
CA ALA A 56 21.77 -13.87 4.54
C ALA A 56 21.80 -14.68 3.23
N ALA A 57 21.43 -15.97 3.28
CA ALA A 57 21.38 -16.83 2.10
C ALA A 57 20.33 -16.41 1.06
N ASP A 58 19.20 -15.84 1.50
CA ASP A 58 18.18 -15.33 0.60
C ASP A 58 18.61 -14.02 -0.05
N GLY A 59 19.31 -13.15 0.69
CA GLY A 59 19.95 -11.95 0.14
C GLY A 59 20.90 -12.28 -1.02
N GLU A 60 21.76 -13.29 -0.85
CA GLU A 60 22.65 -13.75 -1.93
C GLU A 60 21.89 -14.32 -3.12
N ARG A 61 20.79 -15.05 -2.89
CA ARG A 61 19.93 -15.54 -3.96
C ARG A 61 19.33 -14.39 -4.76
N ILE A 62 18.85 -13.33 -4.11
CA ILE A 62 18.30 -12.14 -4.78
C ILE A 62 19.35 -11.51 -5.69
N VAL A 63 20.58 -11.34 -5.19
CA VAL A 63 21.70 -10.79 -5.97
C VAL A 63 22.02 -11.67 -7.18
N ARG A 64 22.07 -13.00 -6.99
CA ARG A 64 22.32 -13.96 -8.08
C ARG A 64 21.20 -13.95 -9.13
N SER A 65 19.95 -14.00 -8.70
CA SER A 65 18.79 -13.91 -9.59
C SER A 65 18.71 -12.57 -10.33
N ALA A 66 19.16 -11.48 -9.70
CA ALA A 66 19.28 -10.18 -10.34
C ALA A 66 20.40 -10.12 -11.39
N ALA A 67 21.50 -10.87 -11.18
CA ALA A 67 22.59 -11.01 -12.15
C ALA A 67 22.22 -11.90 -13.35
N ASP A 68 21.29 -12.85 -13.16
CA ASP A 68 20.74 -13.72 -14.23
C ASP A 68 19.70 -13.03 -15.13
N VAL A 69 19.42 -11.74 -14.91
CA VAL A 69 18.63 -10.92 -15.84
C VAL A 69 19.45 -10.69 -17.12
N ARG A 70 19.40 -11.66 -18.03
CA ARG A 70 20.04 -11.57 -19.35
C ARG A 70 19.21 -10.65 -20.25
N GLU A 71 19.87 -9.71 -20.92
CA GLU A 71 19.31 -9.04 -22.09
C GLU A 71 18.98 -10.10 -23.15
N ARG A 72 17.73 -10.15 -23.59
CA ARG A 72 17.33 -10.86 -24.79
C ARG A 72 16.51 -9.89 -25.63
N ASP A 73 16.94 -9.67 -26.87
CA ASP A 73 16.25 -8.80 -27.84
C ASP A 73 16.02 -7.35 -27.34
N GLY A 74 16.95 -6.79 -26.54
CA GLY A 74 16.86 -5.43 -26.01
C GLY A 74 15.87 -5.24 -24.86
N GLU A 75 15.24 -6.32 -24.38
CA GLU A 75 14.25 -6.30 -23.31
C GLU A 75 14.80 -7.03 -22.07
N ARG A 76 14.87 -6.34 -20.92
CA ARG A 76 15.24 -6.95 -19.63
C ARG A 76 14.05 -7.75 -19.10
N ILE A 77 13.99 -9.04 -19.43
CA ILE A 77 12.96 -9.95 -18.91
C ILE A 77 13.44 -10.55 -17.59
N VAL A 78 12.95 -10.02 -16.47
CA VAL A 78 13.12 -10.64 -15.15
C VAL A 78 12.12 -11.78 -15.03
N ARG A 79 12.57 -13.04 -15.04
CA ARG A 79 11.71 -14.17 -14.65
C ARG A 79 11.44 -14.07 -13.15
N SER A 80 10.37 -13.36 -12.82
CA SER A 80 9.93 -13.00 -11.46
C SER A 80 9.44 -14.15 -10.58
N GLY A 81 9.66 -15.41 -10.98
CA GLY A 81 9.11 -16.58 -10.28
C GLY A 81 9.68 -16.75 -8.87
N ASP A 82 10.97 -16.47 -8.67
CA ASP A 82 11.67 -16.79 -7.41
C ASP A 82 11.67 -15.64 -6.39
N LEU A 83 11.10 -14.48 -6.74
CA LEU A 83 11.18 -13.25 -5.94
C LEU A 83 9.80 -12.74 -5.45
N ALA A 84 8.71 -13.35 -5.92
CA ALA A 84 7.33 -12.91 -5.66
C ALA A 84 6.85 -13.07 -4.21
N SER A 85 7.63 -13.71 -3.34
CA SER A 85 7.29 -13.89 -1.92
C SER A 85 8.52 -13.68 -1.02
N LEU A 86 9.22 -12.56 -1.21
CA LEU A 86 10.40 -12.22 -0.41
C LEU A 86 10.12 -12.12 1.09
N ILE A 87 8.90 -11.69 1.46
CA ILE A 87 8.45 -11.58 2.85
C ILE A 87 7.42 -12.68 3.11
N THR A 88 7.81 -13.66 3.91
CA THR A 88 6.94 -14.76 4.32
C THR A 88 5.93 -14.35 5.40
N ASP A 89 4.98 -15.23 5.72
CA ASP A 89 4.11 -15.05 6.88
C ASP A 89 4.88 -15.00 8.20
N ALA A 90 5.95 -15.78 8.31
CA ALA A 90 6.83 -15.79 9.48
C ALA A 90 7.60 -14.46 9.60
N ASP A 91 8.10 -13.93 8.47
CA ASP A 91 8.74 -12.61 8.44
C ASP A 91 7.79 -11.50 8.85
N TYR A 92 6.55 -11.60 8.41
CA TYR A 92 5.53 -10.62 8.77
C TYR A 92 5.10 -10.72 10.23
N ALA A 93 5.00 -11.93 10.78
CA ALA A 93 4.74 -12.14 12.20
C ALA A 93 5.85 -11.51 13.05
N HIS A 94 7.11 -11.75 12.69
CA HIS A 94 8.26 -11.15 13.37
C HIS A 94 8.30 -9.62 13.20
N PHE A 95 7.89 -9.08 12.05
CA PHE A 95 7.75 -7.64 11.86
C PHE A 95 6.74 -7.03 12.84
N ARG A 96 5.58 -7.65 13.03
CA ARG A 96 4.56 -7.15 13.98
C ARG A 96 5.09 -7.11 15.40
N GLU A 97 5.80 -8.16 15.82
CA GLU A 97 6.45 -8.22 17.13
C GLU A 97 7.52 -7.13 17.27
N TRP A 98 8.37 -6.98 16.26
CA TRP A 98 9.45 -5.99 16.25
C TRP A 98 8.92 -4.55 16.31
N VAL A 99 7.84 -4.23 15.58
CA VAL A 99 7.19 -2.91 15.66
C VAL A 99 6.63 -2.66 17.06
N GLY A 100 6.02 -3.66 17.69
CA GLY A 100 5.47 -3.56 19.04
C GLY A 100 6.52 -3.41 20.14
N ALA A 101 7.66 -4.10 20.01
CA ALA A 101 8.72 -4.15 21.01
C ALA A 101 9.73 -2.99 20.96
N ARG A 102 9.68 -2.15 19.93
CA ARG A 102 10.58 -1.00 19.77
C ARG A 102 10.48 -0.05 20.97
N ALA A 103 11.54 0.68 21.29
CA ALA A 103 11.45 1.81 22.23
C ALA A 103 10.38 2.81 21.75
N GLY A 104 9.29 2.92 22.50
CA GLY A 104 8.07 3.64 22.13
C GLY A 104 6.97 2.78 21.49
N GLY A 105 7.25 1.60 20.96
CA GLY A 105 6.26 0.68 20.38
C GLY A 105 5.46 1.29 19.22
N LEU A 106 4.29 0.71 18.94
CA LEU A 106 3.32 1.25 17.98
C LEU A 106 2.62 2.47 18.60
N GLN A 107 3.16 3.65 18.31
CA GLN A 107 2.62 4.93 18.78
C GLN A 107 1.49 5.41 17.88
N SER A 108 0.46 5.95 18.50
CA SER A 108 -0.54 6.75 17.81
C SER A 108 -0.01 8.17 17.63
N PRO A 109 -0.31 8.85 16.50
CA PRO A 109 0.05 10.26 16.33
C PRO A 109 -0.63 11.17 17.38
N PHE A 110 -1.68 10.67 18.04
CA PHE A 110 -2.39 11.38 19.09
C PHE A 110 -1.74 11.22 20.46
N ASP A 111 -0.77 10.30 20.63
CA ASP A 111 -0.14 10.03 21.93
C ASP A 111 0.43 11.30 22.58
N PRO A 112 1.15 12.20 21.87
CA PRO A 112 1.61 13.46 22.45
C PRO A 112 0.47 14.36 22.95
N SER A 113 -0.63 14.44 22.19
CA SER A 113 -1.81 15.23 22.57
C SER A 113 -2.54 14.64 23.78
N LEU A 114 -2.61 13.32 23.87
CA LEU A 114 -3.17 12.61 25.03
C LEU A 114 -2.32 12.84 26.27
N ASP A 115 -0.99 12.88 26.14
CA ASP A 115 -0.09 13.17 27.25
C ASP A 115 -0.23 14.61 27.75
N VAL A 116 -0.39 15.58 26.85
CA VAL A 116 -0.69 16.97 27.21
C VAL A 116 -2.03 17.06 27.96
N LEU A 117 -3.07 16.42 27.44
CA LEU A 117 -4.40 16.41 28.07
C LEU A 117 -4.36 15.74 29.45
N ARG A 118 -3.67 14.60 29.57
CA ARG A 118 -3.46 13.90 30.84
C ARG A 118 -2.88 14.84 31.89
N ARG A 119 -1.77 15.52 31.56
CA ARG A 119 -1.10 16.45 32.49
C ARG A 119 -2.02 17.60 32.88
N ALA A 120 -2.70 18.21 31.92
CA ALA A 120 -3.64 19.29 32.19
C ALA A 120 -4.77 18.87 33.15
N LEU A 121 -5.34 17.66 32.98
CA LEU A 121 -6.37 17.13 33.87
C LEU A 121 -5.84 16.90 35.30
N GLN A 122 -4.59 16.42 35.42
CA GLN A 122 -3.95 16.23 36.72
C GLN A 122 -3.72 17.57 37.43
N ASP A 123 -3.14 18.54 36.71
CA ASP A 123 -2.75 19.84 37.28
C ASP A 123 -3.96 20.71 37.67
N THR A 124 -5.11 20.49 37.05
CA THR A 124 -6.35 21.23 37.31
C THR A 124 -7.30 20.53 38.28
N GLY A 125 -6.90 19.40 38.85
CA GLY A 125 -7.69 18.66 39.84
C GLY A 125 -8.76 17.71 39.29
N TYR A 126 -8.82 17.51 37.97
CA TYR A 126 -9.73 16.55 37.30
C TYR A 126 -9.08 15.16 37.11
N GLY A 127 -8.35 14.69 38.11
CA GLY A 127 -7.59 13.42 38.03
C GLY A 127 -8.45 12.19 37.67
N GLU A 128 -9.73 12.17 38.05
CA GLU A 128 -10.66 11.08 37.71
C GLU A 128 -10.87 10.91 36.19
N ALA A 129 -10.72 11.99 35.41
CA ALA A 129 -10.85 11.96 33.96
C ALA A 129 -9.62 11.36 33.25
N VAL A 130 -8.49 11.22 33.94
CA VAL A 130 -7.24 10.65 33.38
C VAL A 130 -7.47 9.22 32.87
N GLY A 131 -8.23 8.42 33.60
CA GLY A 131 -8.54 7.05 33.19
C GLY A 131 -9.31 6.97 31.86
N ALA A 132 -10.05 8.00 31.47
CA ALA A 132 -10.68 8.06 30.15
C ALA A 132 -9.67 8.31 29.03
N VAL A 133 -8.66 9.16 29.29
CA VAL A 133 -7.56 9.43 28.36
C VAL A 133 -6.70 8.18 28.15
N ASP A 134 -6.43 7.43 29.23
CA ASP A 134 -5.73 6.14 29.16
C ASP A 134 -6.44 5.15 28.25
N ARG A 135 -7.74 4.92 28.50
CA ARG A 135 -8.55 4.01 27.69
C ARG A 135 -8.60 4.42 26.22
N LEU A 136 -8.68 5.72 25.92
CA LEU A 136 -8.62 6.21 24.54
C LEU A 136 -7.28 5.88 23.88
N GLY A 137 -6.16 6.12 24.57
CA GLY A 137 -4.82 5.78 24.08
C GLY A 137 -4.66 4.28 23.82
N GLU A 138 -5.11 3.43 24.75
CA GLU A 138 -5.12 1.97 24.57
C GLU A 138 -5.99 1.53 23.39
N GLY A 139 -7.18 2.14 23.25
CA GLY A 139 -8.10 1.88 22.14
C GLY A 139 -7.50 2.21 20.78
N LEU A 140 -6.79 3.34 20.67
CA LEU A 140 -6.07 3.74 19.44
C LEU A 140 -4.96 2.74 19.10
N ARG A 141 -4.14 2.33 20.08
CA ARG A 141 -3.08 1.32 19.86
C ARG A 141 -3.65 -0.06 19.51
N ALA A 142 -4.80 -0.43 20.08
CA ALA A 142 -5.52 -1.64 19.70
C ALA A 142 -6.05 -1.56 18.27
N ALA A 143 -6.55 -0.41 17.84
CA ALA A 143 -6.98 -0.18 16.45
C ALA A 143 -5.81 -0.32 15.47
N LEU A 144 -4.67 0.33 15.74
CA LEU A 144 -3.47 0.22 14.90
C LEU A 144 -2.98 -1.24 14.78
N ARG A 145 -3.05 -2.02 15.86
CA ARG A 145 -2.72 -3.46 15.83
C ARG A 145 -3.65 -4.26 14.92
N ARG A 146 -4.96 -4.03 14.96
CA ARG A 146 -5.92 -4.69 14.04
C ARG A 146 -5.71 -4.26 12.59
N GLU A 147 -5.30 -3.02 12.38
CA GLU A 147 -4.99 -2.52 11.03
C GLU A 147 -3.73 -3.16 10.45
N LEU A 148 -2.71 -3.45 11.27
CA LEU A 148 -1.57 -4.27 10.82
C LEU A 148 -2.09 -5.60 10.25
N ASP A 149 -2.94 -6.31 10.98
CA ASP A 149 -3.47 -7.61 10.55
C ASP A 149 -4.27 -7.51 9.24
N THR A 150 -5.13 -6.50 9.15
CA THR A 150 -6.01 -6.30 7.99
C THR A 150 -5.25 -5.86 6.75
N ASP A 151 -4.18 -5.06 6.92
CA ASP A 151 -3.38 -4.50 5.83
C ASP A 151 -2.09 -5.30 5.55
N ALA A 152 -1.97 -6.50 6.13
CA ALA A 152 -0.81 -7.37 5.97
C ALA A 152 -0.35 -7.56 4.51
N PRO A 153 -1.23 -7.77 3.52
CA PRO A 153 -0.79 -7.91 2.13
C PRO A 153 -0.08 -6.67 1.59
N ALA A 154 -0.56 -5.47 1.91
CA ALA A 154 0.07 -4.23 1.44
C ALA A 154 1.38 -3.97 2.18
N ILE A 155 1.40 -4.20 3.49
CA ILE A 155 2.60 -4.03 4.30
C ILE A 155 3.72 -5.00 3.86
N LYS A 156 3.38 -6.26 3.55
CA LYS A 156 4.35 -7.24 3.02
C LYS A 156 4.98 -6.76 1.70
N ARG A 157 4.21 -6.16 0.80
CA ARG A 157 4.75 -5.58 -0.45
C ARG A 157 5.71 -4.43 -0.17
N LEU A 158 5.37 -3.53 0.77
CA LEU A 158 6.25 -2.43 1.18
C LEU A 158 7.53 -2.94 1.84
N LEU A 159 7.44 -3.96 2.70
CA LEU A 159 8.59 -4.64 3.28
C LEU A 159 9.46 -5.30 2.20
N ALA A 160 8.86 -6.00 1.25
CA ALA A 160 9.57 -6.61 0.13
C ALA A 160 10.29 -5.55 -0.73
N GLY A 161 9.70 -4.37 -0.92
CA GLY A 161 10.36 -3.21 -1.53
C GLY A 161 11.61 -2.79 -0.75
N ALA A 162 11.45 -2.51 0.55
CA ALA A 162 12.53 -2.07 1.42
C ALA A 162 13.68 -3.11 1.54
N VAL A 163 13.37 -4.41 1.46
CA VAL A 163 14.39 -5.46 1.40
C VAL A 163 15.10 -5.44 0.05
N ARG A 164 14.37 -5.36 -1.08
CA ARG A 164 14.98 -5.33 -2.42
C ARG A 164 15.93 -4.16 -2.63
N GLU A 165 15.61 -2.98 -2.11
CA GLU A 165 16.48 -1.80 -2.16
C GLU A 165 17.89 -2.03 -1.62
N ARG A 166 18.09 -3.06 -0.79
CA ARG A 166 19.41 -3.42 -0.25
C ARG A 166 20.24 -4.31 -1.17
N TYR A 167 19.60 -5.01 -2.10
CA TYR A 167 20.24 -6.08 -2.88
C TYR A 167 20.24 -5.83 -4.39
N VAL A 168 19.34 -4.99 -4.90
CA VAL A 168 19.23 -4.72 -6.34
C VAL A 168 19.25 -3.23 -6.66
N PRO A 169 19.72 -2.84 -7.87
CA PRO A 169 19.58 -1.47 -8.34
C PRO A 169 18.13 -1.01 -8.36
N GLU A 170 17.90 0.29 -8.12
CA GLU A 170 16.56 0.89 -8.06
C GLU A 170 15.70 0.54 -9.28
N SER A 171 16.25 0.61 -10.50
CA SER A 171 15.53 0.28 -11.73
C SER A 171 14.99 -1.16 -11.75
N LEU A 172 15.76 -2.12 -11.23
CA LEU A 172 15.33 -3.51 -11.12
C LEU A 172 14.34 -3.68 -9.97
N GLY A 173 14.56 -3.01 -8.83
CA GLY A 173 13.61 -2.96 -7.73
C GLY A 173 12.24 -2.43 -8.15
N LEU A 174 12.20 -1.35 -8.93
CA LEU A 174 10.97 -0.79 -9.50
C LEU A 174 10.30 -1.79 -10.44
N ALA A 175 11.04 -2.35 -11.40
CA ALA A 175 10.50 -3.31 -12.36
C ALA A 175 9.88 -4.54 -11.66
N MET A 176 10.57 -5.08 -10.66
CA MET A 176 10.05 -6.18 -9.85
C MET A 176 8.82 -5.78 -9.03
N GLY A 177 8.70 -4.51 -8.63
CA GLY A 177 7.55 -4.02 -7.86
C GLY A 177 6.26 -3.96 -8.68
N LEU A 178 6.38 -3.78 -10.00
CA LEU A 178 5.23 -3.75 -10.91
C LEU A 178 4.56 -5.11 -11.08
N ASN A 179 5.29 -6.21 -10.88
CA ASN A 179 4.75 -7.56 -11.08
C ASN A 179 3.61 -7.90 -10.10
N ASP A 180 3.66 -7.37 -8.89
CA ASP A 180 2.67 -7.59 -7.84
C ASP A 180 1.80 -6.35 -7.59
N ASP A 181 1.93 -5.31 -8.43
CA ASP A 181 1.15 -4.09 -8.28
C ASP A 181 -0.32 -4.34 -8.67
N PRO A 182 -1.28 -4.06 -7.77
CA PRO A 182 -2.70 -4.31 -8.05
C PRO A 182 -3.25 -3.53 -9.26
N GLN A 183 -2.74 -2.32 -9.50
CA GLN A 183 -3.15 -1.49 -10.64
C GLN A 183 -2.60 -2.05 -11.95
N VAL A 184 -1.32 -2.43 -11.97
CA VAL A 184 -0.70 -3.08 -13.14
C VAL A 184 -1.40 -4.40 -13.45
N LEU A 185 -1.62 -5.25 -12.44
CA LEU A 185 -2.33 -6.52 -12.62
C LEU A 185 -3.77 -6.32 -13.11
N ALA A 186 -4.48 -5.31 -12.61
CA ALA A 186 -5.81 -4.98 -13.12
C ALA A 186 -5.78 -4.47 -14.57
N ALA A 187 -4.80 -3.63 -14.91
CA ALA A 187 -4.60 -3.15 -16.27
C ALA A 187 -4.26 -4.29 -17.24
N MET A 188 -3.37 -5.20 -16.85
CA MET A 188 -3.03 -6.39 -17.64
C MET A 188 -4.24 -7.30 -17.85
N ARG A 189 -5.02 -7.57 -16.80
CA ARG A 189 -6.26 -8.36 -16.92
C ARG A 189 -7.26 -7.69 -17.87
N LEU A 190 -7.40 -6.37 -17.81
CA LEU A 190 -8.27 -5.64 -18.71
C LEU A 190 -7.77 -5.68 -20.16
N ALA A 191 -6.46 -5.50 -20.37
CA ALA A 191 -5.86 -5.53 -21.70
C ALA A 191 -5.97 -6.92 -22.37
N GLN A 192 -6.05 -7.99 -21.57
CA GLN A 192 -6.26 -9.36 -22.02
C GLN A 192 -7.74 -9.71 -22.27
N ASP A 193 -8.67 -8.78 -22.02
CA ASP A 193 -10.10 -8.94 -22.24
C ASP A 193 -10.59 -7.88 -23.25
N PRO A 194 -10.47 -8.17 -24.57
CA PRO A 194 -10.80 -7.19 -25.61
C PRO A 194 -12.26 -6.73 -25.55
N ASP A 195 -13.19 -7.61 -25.21
CA ASP A 195 -14.61 -7.28 -25.15
C ASP A 195 -14.90 -6.29 -24.01
N ARG A 196 -14.35 -6.56 -22.82
CA ARG A 196 -14.48 -5.65 -21.69
C ARG A 196 -13.77 -4.33 -21.94
N TYR A 197 -12.57 -4.35 -22.53
CA TYR A 197 -11.85 -3.14 -22.88
C TYR A 197 -12.65 -2.28 -23.88
N LEU A 198 -13.15 -2.91 -24.95
CA LEU A 198 -13.96 -2.24 -25.98
C LEU A 198 -15.26 -1.68 -25.39
N ALA A 199 -15.90 -2.38 -24.46
CA ALA A 199 -17.08 -1.89 -23.76
C ALA A 199 -16.80 -0.59 -22.97
N LEU A 200 -15.63 -0.45 -22.36
CA LEU A 200 -15.24 0.75 -21.60
C LEU A 200 -14.94 1.96 -22.49
N VAL A 201 -14.30 1.74 -23.65
CA VAL A 201 -13.91 2.84 -24.54
C VAL A 201 -15.01 3.29 -25.49
N ARG A 202 -16.08 2.48 -25.65
CA ARG A 202 -17.26 2.85 -26.44
C ARG A 202 -18.04 4.00 -25.77
N PRO A 203 -18.64 4.91 -26.56
CA PRO A 203 -19.57 5.88 -26.01
C PRO A 203 -20.79 5.15 -25.40
N PRO A 204 -21.34 5.60 -24.27
CA PRO A 204 -22.57 5.05 -23.73
C PRO A 204 -23.69 5.20 -24.77
N ALA A 205 -24.62 4.22 -24.82
CA ALA A 205 -25.75 4.26 -25.74
C ALA A 205 -26.45 5.63 -25.63
N PRO A 206 -26.81 6.26 -26.77
CA PRO A 206 -27.51 7.53 -26.73
C PRO A 206 -28.76 7.37 -25.87
N PHE A 207 -28.96 8.28 -24.93
CA PHE A 207 -30.22 8.36 -24.19
C PHE A 207 -31.32 8.72 -25.20
N ILE A 208 -32.17 7.75 -25.54
CA ILE A 208 -33.37 7.97 -26.34
C ILE A 208 -34.50 8.16 -25.33
N PRO A 209 -34.97 9.40 -25.07
CA PRO A 209 -36.19 9.57 -24.28
C PRO A 209 -37.34 8.94 -25.05
N THR A 210 -37.99 7.93 -24.46
CA THR A 210 -39.28 7.45 -24.95
C THR A 210 -40.30 8.57 -24.76
N LEU A 211 -40.61 9.27 -25.86
CA LEU A 211 -41.77 10.15 -25.89
C LEU A 211 -43.01 9.24 -25.83
N SER A 212 -43.62 9.17 -24.65
CA SER A 212 -44.96 8.60 -24.50
C SER A 212 -45.92 9.54 -25.21
N VAL A 213 -46.27 9.25 -26.46
CA VAL A 213 -47.36 9.93 -27.15
C VAL A 213 -48.64 9.32 -26.61
N GLY A 214 -49.33 10.09 -25.75
CA GLY A 214 -50.69 9.81 -25.30
C GLY A 214 -51.73 10.30 -26.29
#